data_AF-A0A448TT92-F1
#
_entry.id   AF-A0A448TT92-F1
#
_cell.length_a   1.000
_cell.length_b   1.000
_cell.length_c   1.000
_cell.angle_alpha   90.00
_cell.angle_beta   90.00
_cell.angle_gamma   90.00
#
_symmetry.space_group_name_H-M   'P 1'
#
loop_
_entity.id
_entity.type
_entity.pdbx_description
1 polymer ?
#
loop_
_entity_poly.entity_id
_entity_poly.type
_entity_poly.pdbx_seq_one_letter_code
_entity_poly.pdbx_strand_id
1 'polypeptide(L)'
;MKKNIVAITSAPHSETQTFLSAKAIADYAKEQNWQVKVEMHGNHKDDHDEPHIMPLSSKDIEQADVVIVATDHDIDLSKFKGKPVYRTSTMAAIKHTAQECLHAFEKAEIYTGERNNDLVKEALEETHMGKCAVKKGAHRISLSIIIILIVLLIIYAFL
;
A
#
# COMPACT_ATOMS: atom_id res chain seq x y z
N MET A 1 -22.33 -10.89 -11.37
CA MET A 1 -22.33 -9.58 -12.06
C MET A 1 -20.90 -9.17 -12.32
N LYS A 2 -20.62 -8.52 -13.45
CA LYS A 2 -19.27 -8.01 -13.76
C LYS A 2 -19.03 -6.76 -12.93
N LYS A 3 -17.92 -6.73 -12.17
CA LYS A 3 -17.54 -5.58 -11.35
C LYS A 3 -16.81 -4.53 -12.20
N ASN A 4 -17.01 -3.25 -11.90
CA ASN A 4 -16.33 -2.13 -12.53
C ASN A 4 -15.44 -1.42 -11.51
N ILE A 5 -14.14 -1.45 -11.75
CA ILE A 5 -13.15 -0.83 -10.88
C ILE A 5 -12.47 0.30 -11.63
N VAL A 6 -12.29 1.42 -10.93
CA VAL A 6 -11.31 2.42 -11.32
C VAL A 6 -10.23 2.50 -10.24
N ALA A 7 -9.00 2.79 -10.64
CA ALA A 7 -7.90 2.95 -9.69
C ALA A 7 -7.03 4.16 -10.02
N ILE A 8 -6.39 4.73 -9.00
CA ILE A 8 -5.26 5.63 -9.16
C ILE A 8 -4.04 5.03 -8.49
N THR A 9 -2.89 5.10 -9.16
CA THR A 9 -1.60 4.75 -8.56
C THR A 9 -0.63 5.92 -8.57
N SER A 10 0.10 6.11 -7.48
CA SER A 10 1.19 7.08 -7.43
C SER A 10 2.20 6.85 -6.31
N ALA A 11 3.46 6.67 -6.67
CA ALA A 11 4.60 6.67 -5.77
C ALA A 11 5.47 7.93 -6.03
N PRO A 12 5.76 8.75 -5.02
CA PRO A 12 6.43 10.04 -5.20
C PRO A 12 7.90 9.91 -5.64
N HIS A 13 8.49 8.72 -5.49
CA HIS A 13 9.92 8.48 -5.73
C HIS A 13 10.20 7.40 -6.78
N SER A 14 9.19 6.70 -7.29
CA SER A 14 9.40 5.57 -8.20
C SER A 14 8.28 5.41 -9.21
N GLU A 15 8.53 5.80 -10.45
CA GLU A 15 7.63 5.54 -11.58
C GLU A 15 7.42 4.05 -11.81
N THR A 16 8.46 3.23 -11.58
CA THR A 16 8.37 1.78 -11.63
C THR A 16 7.35 1.25 -10.61
N GLN A 17 7.36 1.78 -9.38
CA GLN A 17 6.40 1.36 -8.35
C GLN A 17 4.98 1.79 -8.72
N THR A 18 4.80 3.00 -9.25
CA THR A 18 3.51 3.47 -9.80
C THR A 18 2.99 2.52 -10.90
N PHE A 19 3.85 2.18 -11.87
CA PHE A 19 3.50 1.32 -13.00
C PHE A 19 3.21 -0.12 -12.56
N LEU A 20 4.09 -0.72 -11.75
CA LEU A 20 3.90 -2.09 -11.28
C LEU A 20 2.63 -2.21 -10.43
N SER A 21 2.32 -1.20 -9.60
CA SER A 21 1.06 -1.15 -8.86
C SER A 21 -0.14 -1.09 -9.81
N ALA A 22 -0.07 -0.28 -10.87
CA ALA A 22 -1.17 -0.16 -11.83
C ALA A 22 -1.38 -1.46 -12.60
N LYS A 23 -0.28 -2.05 -13.08
CA LYS A 23 -0.28 -3.32 -13.80
C LYS A 23 -0.81 -4.46 -12.94
N ALA A 24 -0.38 -4.56 -11.68
CA ALA A 24 -0.86 -5.60 -10.77
C ALA A 24 -2.39 -5.53 -10.60
N ILE A 25 -2.94 -4.35 -10.32
CA ILE A 25 -4.39 -4.14 -10.18
C ILE A 25 -5.11 -4.50 -11.48
N ALA A 26 -4.61 -4.04 -12.63
CA ALA A 26 -5.22 -4.29 -13.92
C ALA A 26 -5.23 -5.78 -14.29
N ASP A 27 -4.10 -6.48 -14.10
CA ASP A 27 -3.96 -7.90 -14.41
C ASP A 27 -4.85 -8.75 -13.50
N TYR A 28 -4.86 -8.48 -12.19
CA TYR A 28 -5.77 -9.18 -11.27
C TYR A 28 -7.25 -8.98 -11.65
N ALA A 29 -7.67 -7.75 -11.93
CA ALA A 29 -9.05 -7.49 -12.32
C ALA A 29 -9.42 -8.20 -13.65
N LYS A 30 -8.50 -8.29 -14.62
CA LYS A 30 -8.70 -9.08 -15.84
C LYS A 30 -8.85 -10.57 -15.54
N GLU A 31 -8.01 -11.14 -14.68
CA GLU A 31 -8.10 -12.55 -14.26
C GLU A 31 -9.46 -12.87 -13.62
N GLN A 32 -10.02 -11.92 -12.86
CA GLN A 32 -11.35 -12.05 -12.27
C GLN A 32 -12.51 -11.70 -13.23
N ASN A 33 -12.21 -11.40 -14.49
CA ASN A 33 -13.16 -10.96 -15.51
C ASN A 33 -13.93 -9.69 -15.10
N TRP A 34 -13.28 -8.75 -14.42
CA TRP A 34 -13.81 -7.44 -14.05
C TRP A 34 -13.48 -6.39 -15.12
N GLN A 35 -14.22 -5.28 -15.15
CA GLN A 35 -13.81 -4.10 -15.90
C GLN A 35 -12.87 -3.27 -15.03
N VAL A 36 -11.76 -2.84 -15.61
CA VAL A 36 -10.74 -2.07 -14.89
C VAL A 36 -10.19 -0.96 -15.77
N LYS A 37 -10.02 0.21 -15.16
CA LYS A 37 -9.21 1.32 -15.66
C LYS A 37 -8.35 1.88 -14.55
N VAL A 38 -7.08 2.11 -14.82
CA VAL A 38 -6.12 2.60 -13.85
C VAL A 38 -5.46 3.86 -14.37
N GLU A 39 -5.48 4.94 -13.59
CA GLU A 39 -4.77 6.17 -13.90
C GLU A 39 -3.48 6.22 -13.08
N MET A 40 -2.36 6.42 -13.78
CA MET A 40 -1.05 6.59 -13.16
C MET A 40 -0.72 8.07 -13.01
N HIS A 41 -0.19 8.46 -11.86
CA HIS A 41 0.39 9.79 -11.64
C HIS A 41 1.92 9.68 -11.53
N GLY A 42 2.64 10.39 -12.39
CA GLY A 42 4.10 10.39 -12.49
C GLY A 42 4.54 10.85 -13.89
N ASN A 43 5.85 10.91 -14.18
CA ASN A 43 6.32 11.23 -15.55
C ASN A 43 6.23 10.00 -16.47
N HIS A 44 5.01 9.48 -16.61
CA HIS A 44 4.71 8.50 -17.63
C HIS A 44 4.51 9.26 -18.95
N LYS A 45 5.38 9.00 -19.93
CA LYS A 45 5.09 9.37 -21.32
C LYS A 45 3.98 8.46 -21.80
N ASP A 46 2.91 8.96 -22.43
CA ASP A 46 1.70 8.27 -22.96
C ASP A 46 1.93 7.00 -23.84
N ASP A 47 3.14 6.47 -23.84
CA ASP A 47 3.78 5.37 -24.55
C ASP A 47 3.58 4.00 -23.87
N HIS A 48 2.51 3.82 -23.10
CA HIS A 48 2.14 2.49 -22.60
C HIS A 48 1.03 1.94 -23.48
N ASP A 49 1.37 0.97 -24.34
CA ASP A 49 0.45 0.15 -25.13
C ASP A 49 -0.50 -0.72 -24.26
N GLU A 50 -0.60 -0.45 -22.95
CA GLU A 50 -1.43 -1.18 -22.00
C GLU A 50 -2.86 -0.61 -22.01
N PRO A 51 -3.86 -1.33 -22.55
CA PRO A 51 -5.19 -0.78 -22.86
C PRO A 51 -6.06 -0.46 -21.64
N HIS A 52 -5.56 -0.64 -20.42
CA HIS A 52 -6.28 -0.40 -19.17
C HIS A 52 -5.62 0.68 -18.30
N ILE A 53 -4.47 1.20 -18.72
CA ILE A 53 -3.72 2.22 -17.99
C ILE A 53 -3.90 3.53 -18.75
N MET A 54 -4.80 4.39 -18.27
CA MET A 54 -5.17 5.64 -18.95
C MET A 54 -5.82 6.63 -17.97
N PRO A 55 -5.89 7.93 -18.31
CA PRO A 55 -6.66 8.91 -17.55
C PRO A 55 -8.13 8.48 -17.38
N LEU A 56 -8.67 8.63 -16.17
CA LEU A 56 -10.05 8.29 -15.88
C LEU A 56 -10.98 9.38 -16.41
N SER A 57 -11.94 8.99 -17.26
CA SER A 57 -13.04 9.88 -17.64
C SER A 57 -14.10 9.94 -16.56
N SER A 58 -14.92 10.99 -16.54
CA SER A 58 -16.04 11.10 -15.60
C SER A 58 -17.02 9.92 -15.69
N LYS A 59 -17.21 9.38 -16.90
CA LYS A 59 -18.06 8.21 -17.14
C LYS A 59 -17.50 6.96 -16.45
N ASP A 60 -16.18 6.78 -16.49
CA ASP A 60 -15.53 5.64 -15.84
C ASP A 60 -15.73 5.69 -14.32
N ILE A 61 -15.58 6.88 -13.74
CA ILE A 61 -15.79 7.11 -12.31
C ILE A 61 -17.27 6.88 -11.96
N GLU A 62 -18.19 7.38 -12.76
CA GLU A 62 -19.63 7.22 -12.55
C GLU A 62 -20.06 5.75 -12.59
N GLN A 63 -19.47 4.94 -13.47
CA GLN A 63 -19.77 3.52 -13.61
C GLN A 63 -19.01 2.61 -12.64
N ALA A 64 -18.05 3.15 -11.90
CA ALA A 64 -17.25 2.40 -10.94
C ALA A 64 -18.08 1.97 -9.73
N ASP A 65 -17.97 0.69 -9.39
CA ASP A 65 -18.48 0.11 -8.15
C ASP A 65 -17.57 0.50 -6.98
N VAL A 66 -16.26 0.60 -7.23
CA VAL A 66 -15.24 1.01 -6.25
C VAL A 66 -14.08 1.73 -6.91
N VAL A 67 -13.50 2.67 -6.18
CA VAL A 67 -12.27 3.38 -6.51
C VAL A 67 -11.14 2.87 -5.62
N ILE A 68 -10.07 2.33 -6.21
CA ILE A 68 -8.86 1.93 -5.49
C ILE A 68 -7.83 3.05 -5.60
N VAL A 69 -7.36 3.56 -4.47
CA VAL A 69 -6.37 4.64 -4.38
C VAL A 69 -5.10 4.05 -3.78
N ALA A 70 -4.20 3.58 -4.64
CA ALA A 70 -2.92 3.00 -4.24
C ALA A 70 -1.81 4.07 -4.34
N THR A 71 -1.57 4.80 -3.25
CA THR A 71 -0.61 5.91 -3.25
C THR A 71 0.10 6.01 -1.92
N ASP A 72 1.36 6.44 -1.99
CA ASP A 72 2.21 6.65 -0.80
C ASP A 72 2.23 8.12 -0.34
N HIS A 73 1.36 8.96 -0.91
CA HIS A 73 1.21 10.37 -0.58
C HIS A 73 -0.22 10.88 -0.80
N ASP A 74 -0.46 12.11 -0.35
CA ASP A 74 -1.73 12.78 -0.59
C ASP A 74 -1.83 13.29 -2.03
N ILE A 75 -2.92 12.91 -2.70
CA ILE A 75 -3.29 13.38 -4.04
C ILE A 75 -4.71 13.94 -4.01
N ASP A 76 -5.04 14.78 -4.99
CA ASP A 76 -6.41 15.29 -5.13
C ASP A 76 -7.36 14.17 -5.57
N LEU A 77 -8.34 13.90 -4.71
CA LEU A 77 -9.40 12.90 -4.95
C LEU A 77 -10.77 13.54 -5.15
N SER A 78 -10.85 14.87 -5.34
CA SER A 78 -12.12 15.59 -5.42
C SER A 78 -13.07 15.02 -6.48
N LYS A 79 -12.53 14.47 -7.57
CA LYS A 79 -13.31 13.81 -8.64
C LYS A 79 -14.02 12.53 -8.22
N PHE A 80 -13.68 11.95 -7.06
CA PHE A 80 -14.29 10.74 -6.52
C PHE A 80 -15.29 11.02 -5.39
N LYS A 81 -15.69 12.28 -5.19
CA LYS A 81 -16.68 12.62 -4.16
C LYS A 81 -17.97 11.83 -4.37
N GLY A 82 -18.47 11.20 -3.31
CA GLY A 82 -19.66 10.34 -3.32
C GLY A 82 -19.42 8.92 -3.82
N LYS A 83 -18.18 8.54 -4.17
CA LYS A 83 -17.83 7.17 -4.58
C LYS A 83 -17.26 6.36 -3.42
N PRO A 84 -17.47 5.03 -3.39
CA PRO A 84 -16.74 4.14 -2.50
C PRO A 84 -15.25 4.18 -2.85
N VAL A 85 -14.42 4.64 -1.92
CA VAL A 85 -12.98 4.75 -2.07
C VAL A 85 -12.30 3.84 -1.06
N TYR A 86 -11.41 2.98 -1.56
CA TYR A 86 -10.48 2.21 -0.74
C TYR A 86 -9.06 2.74 -0.94
N ARG A 87 -8.36 3.02 0.16
CA ARG A 87 -7.00 3.56 0.13
C ARG A 87 -6.00 2.49 0.57
N THR A 88 -4.90 2.39 -0.14
CA THR A 88 -3.79 1.50 0.15
C THR A 88 -2.46 2.10 -0.32
N SER A 89 -1.35 1.43 -0.01
CA SER A 89 -0.03 1.81 -0.52
C SER A 89 0.27 1.15 -1.87
N THR A 90 1.15 1.75 -2.67
CA THR A 90 1.55 1.14 -3.94
C THR A 90 2.29 -0.19 -3.72
N MET A 91 3.04 -0.30 -2.61
CA MET A 91 3.76 -1.52 -2.25
C MET A 91 2.80 -2.65 -1.86
N ALA A 92 1.73 -2.34 -1.12
CA ALA A 92 0.69 -3.31 -0.80
C ALA A 92 -0.05 -3.78 -2.06
N ALA A 93 -0.37 -2.86 -2.97
CA ALA A 93 -0.99 -3.20 -4.25
C ALA A 93 -0.11 -4.12 -5.13
N ILE A 94 1.23 -4.03 -5.02
CA ILE A 94 2.16 -4.93 -5.73
C ILE A 94 2.25 -6.30 -5.03
N LYS A 95 2.42 -6.33 -3.71
CA LYS A 95 2.72 -7.57 -2.97
C LYS A 95 1.49 -8.38 -2.59
N HIS A 96 0.35 -7.71 -2.42
CA HIS A 96 -0.89 -8.27 -1.87
C HIS A 96 -2.09 -7.93 -2.75
N THR A 97 -1.89 -7.85 -4.06
CA THR A 97 -2.86 -7.34 -5.05
C THR A 97 -4.26 -7.95 -4.88
N ALA A 98 -4.35 -9.28 -4.77
CA ALA A 98 -5.63 -9.95 -4.62
C ALA A 98 -6.38 -9.51 -3.35
N GLN A 99 -5.65 -9.45 -2.23
CA GLN A 99 -6.19 -9.01 -0.95
C GLN A 99 -6.67 -7.55 -1.02
N GLU A 100 -5.85 -6.66 -1.56
CA GLU A 100 -6.19 -5.23 -1.67
C GLU A 100 -7.40 -4.99 -2.59
N CYS A 101 -7.47 -5.70 -3.71
CA CYS A 101 -8.61 -5.63 -4.62
C CYS A 101 -9.91 -6.17 -3.99
N LEU A 102 -9.83 -7.19 -3.12
CA LEU A 102 -10.99 -7.72 -2.40
C LEU A 102 -11.41 -6.78 -1.26
N HIS A 103 -10.44 -6.31 -0.46
CA HIS A 103 -10.67 -5.31 0.58
C HIS A 103 -11.34 -4.06 0.03
N ALA A 104 -11.05 -3.67 -1.22
CA ALA A 104 -11.74 -2.56 -1.85
C ALA A 104 -13.26 -2.71 -1.83
N PHE A 105 -13.79 -3.91 -2.05
CA PHE A 105 -15.24 -4.14 -2.03
C PHE A 105 -15.84 -4.26 -0.62
N GLU A 106 -15.01 -4.55 0.38
CA GLU A 106 -15.46 -4.80 1.76
C GLU A 106 -15.31 -3.57 2.64
N LYS A 107 -14.26 -2.79 2.42
CA LYS A 107 -13.78 -1.71 3.30
C LYS A 107 -13.80 -0.33 2.66
N ALA A 108 -14.24 -0.20 1.41
CA ALA A 108 -14.36 1.11 0.78
C ALA A 108 -15.41 1.97 1.51
N GLU A 109 -15.07 3.23 1.73
CA GLU A 109 -15.94 4.22 2.36
C GLU A 109 -16.34 5.29 1.36
N ILE A 110 -17.52 5.88 1.55
CA ILE A 110 -17.98 6.97 0.69
C ILE A 110 -17.09 8.19 0.92
N TYR A 111 -16.37 8.61 -0.12
CA TYR A 111 -15.48 9.75 -0.04
C TYR A 111 -16.26 11.07 0.00
N THR A 112 -16.22 11.77 1.12
CA THR A 112 -16.94 13.04 1.33
C THR A 112 -16.13 14.27 0.92
N GLY A 113 -14.82 14.12 0.68
CA GLY A 113 -13.89 15.23 0.44
C GLY A 113 -13.31 15.84 1.72
N GLU A 114 -13.73 15.36 2.90
CA GLU A 114 -13.13 15.74 4.17
C GLU A 114 -12.03 14.74 4.55
N ARG A 115 -10.94 15.26 5.08
CA ARG A 115 -9.76 14.50 5.49
C ARG A 115 -10.13 13.62 6.69
N ASN A 116 -10.54 12.38 6.46
CA ASN A 116 -10.54 11.36 7.50
C ASN A 116 -9.08 10.95 7.75
N ASN A 117 -8.49 11.51 8.81
CA ASN A 117 -7.15 11.15 9.31
C ASN A 117 -7.09 9.74 9.95
N ASP A 118 -8.08 8.88 9.70
CA ASP A 118 -8.30 7.66 10.47
C ASP A 118 -7.54 6.43 9.93
N LEU A 119 -6.91 6.54 8.76
CA LEU A 119 -6.26 5.40 8.09
C LEU A 119 -4.85 5.02 8.61
N VAL A 120 -4.42 5.53 9.76
CA VAL A 120 -3.15 5.12 10.39
C VAL A 120 -3.33 4.04 11.47
N LYS A 121 -4.56 3.61 11.81
CA LYS A 121 -4.77 2.71 12.96
C LYS A 121 -4.94 1.21 12.69
N GLU A 122 -5.21 0.74 11.47
CA GLU A 122 -5.54 -0.69 11.26
C GLU A 122 -4.58 -1.48 10.35
N ALA A 123 -3.42 -0.91 9.99
CA ALA A 123 -2.37 -1.64 9.27
C ALA A 123 -1.19 -2.10 10.15
N LEU A 124 -1.28 -1.94 11.47
CA LEU A 124 -0.20 -2.29 12.40
C LEU A 124 -0.62 -3.37 13.42
N GLU A 125 -1.24 -4.47 12.99
CA GLU A 125 -1.37 -5.61 13.90
C GLU A 125 -1.13 -7.00 13.30
N GLU A 126 -0.95 -7.16 11.98
CA GLU A 126 -0.51 -8.44 11.43
C GLU A 126 0.60 -8.30 10.39
N THR A 127 1.81 -7.97 10.87
CA THR A 127 3.03 -8.71 10.49
C THR A 127 4.20 -8.29 11.38
N HIS A 128 4.55 -9.23 12.24
CA HIS A 128 5.79 -9.25 12.99
C HIS A 128 6.97 -9.41 12.02
N MET A 129 7.46 -8.32 11.41
CA MET A 129 8.89 -8.07 11.11
C MET A 129 9.05 -6.78 10.29
N GLY A 130 9.69 -5.77 10.89
CA GLY A 130 10.21 -4.63 10.12
C GLY A 130 10.15 -3.25 10.77
N LYS A 131 10.38 -3.11 12.09
CA LYS A 131 10.70 -1.78 12.64
C LYS A 131 12.12 -1.38 12.22
N CYS A 132 12.24 -0.73 11.05
CA CYS A 132 13.39 0.13 10.75
C CYS A 132 13.23 1.42 11.57
N ALA A 133 13.59 1.35 12.84
CA ALA A 133 13.80 2.52 13.68
C ALA A 133 15.28 2.87 13.61
N VAL A 134 15.58 4.11 13.24
CA VAL A 134 16.89 4.75 13.43
C VAL A 134 17.30 4.58 14.90
N LYS A 135 18.13 3.57 15.19
CA LYS A 135 18.69 3.33 16.52
C LYS A 135 19.90 4.24 16.68
N LYS A 136 19.78 5.25 17.56
CA LYS A 136 20.94 5.79 18.27
C LYS A 136 21.64 4.61 18.97
N GLY A 137 22.93 4.44 18.69
CA GLY A 137 23.74 3.37 19.25
C GLY A 137 23.77 3.44 20.77
N ALA A 138 23.11 2.49 21.41
CA ALA A 138 23.36 2.11 22.80
C ALA A 138 23.93 0.69 22.75
N HIS A 139 25.19 0.55 23.13
CA HIS A 139 25.93 -0.71 23.12
C HIS A 139 25.35 -1.66 24.18
N ARG A 140 24.36 -2.48 23.81
CA ARG A 140 23.75 -3.48 24.69
C ARG A 140 24.63 -4.72 24.71
N ILE A 141 25.50 -4.83 25.71
CA ILE A 141 26.27 -6.04 25.99
C ILE A 141 25.26 -7.15 26.32
N SER A 142 25.36 -8.28 25.61
CA SER A 142 24.44 -9.42 25.76
C SER A 142 24.48 -9.93 27.20
N LEU A 143 23.30 -10.15 27.79
CA LEU A 143 23.16 -10.64 29.17
C LEU A 143 23.94 -11.96 29.40
N SER A 144 24.10 -12.76 28.34
CA SER A 144 24.91 -13.98 28.35
C SER A 144 26.39 -13.71 28.62
N ILE A 145 26.94 -12.60 28.10
CA ILE A 145 28.35 -12.22 28.31
C ILE A 145 28.56 -11.77 29.77
N ILE A 146 27.59 -11.05 30.33
CA ILE A 146 27.64 -10.60 31.73
C ILE A 146 27.59 -11.81 32.68
N ILE A 147 26.73 -12.80 32.40
CA ILE A 147 26.65 -14.03 33.19
C ILE A 147 27.96 -14.82 33.10
N ILE A 148 28.56 -14.94 31.90
CA ILE A 148 29.85 -15.64 31.73
C ILE A 148 30.96 -14.95 32.52
N LEU A 149 31.03 -13.61 32.51
CA LEU A 149 32.02 -12.85 33.27
C LEU A 149 31.86 -13.03 34.78
N ILE A 150 30.62 -13.02 35.28
CA ILE A 150 30.33 -13.24 36.71
C ILE A 150 30.74 -14.66 37.13
N VAL A 151 30.43 -15.66 36.31
CA VAL A 151 30.81 -17.07 36.60
C VAL A 151 32.33 -17.25 36.60
N LEU A 152 33.04 -16.66 35.63
CA LEU A 152 34.51 -16.68 35.60
C LEU A 152 35.14 -16.01 36.81
N LEU A 153 34.57 -14.88 37.27
CA LEU A 153 35.07 -14.14 38.42
C LEU A 153 34.86 -14.90 39.74
N ILE A 154 33.74 -15.61 39.89
CA ILE A 154 33.49 -16.50 41.03
C ILE A 154 34.50 -17.65 41.04
N ILE A 155 34.74 -18.31 39.90
CA ILE A 155 35.72 -19.42 39.82
C ILE A 155 37.13 -18.96 40.23
N TYR A 156 37.54 -17.77 39.80
CA TYR A 156 38.86 -17.21 40.11
C TYR A 156 39.03 -16.80 41.59
N ALA A 157 37.92 -16.55 42.30
CA ALA A 157 37.95 -16.20 43.73
C ALA A 157 38.06 -17.43 44.65
N PHE A 158 37.80 -18.64 44.12
CA PHE A 158 37.88 -19.91 44.85
C PHE A 158 39.10 -20.76 44.45
N LEU A 159 40.02 -20.21 43.66
CA LEU A 159 41.31 -20.80 43.30
C LEU A 159 42.45 -20.04 44.01
#